data_AF-A0A645FAJ1-F1
#
_entry.id   AF-A0A645FAJ1-F1
#
_cell.length_a   1.000
_cell.length_b   1.000
_cell.length_c   1.000
_cell.angle_alpha   90.00
_cell.angle_beta   90.00
_cell.angle_gamma   90.00
#
_symmetry.space_group_name_H-M   'P 1'
#
loop_
_entity.id
_entity.type
_entity.pdbx_description
1 polymer ?
#
loop_
_entity_poly.entity_id
_entity_poly.type
_entity_poly.pdbx_seq_one_letter_code
_entity_poly.pdbx_strand_id
1 'polypeptide(L)' 'MGITEKPSLCGNPLRVYNVERTLCDIVKGKSAYDIQLVTPAMKAYAVSREKDVAKLLEYAERLRVKPRILRYMEVLL' A
#
# COMPACT_ATOMS: atom_id res chain seq x y z
N MET A 1 -4.08 -12.47 1.61
CA MET A 1 -3.95 -11.33 2.54
C MET A 1 -4.45 -10.08 1.86
N GLY A 2 -5.14 -9.21 2.59
CA GLY A 2 -5.48 -7.89 2.09
C GLY A 2 -6.43 -7.89 0.88
N ILE A 3 -7.25 -8.93 0.71
CA ILE A 3 -8.27 -8.96 -0.34
C ILE A 3 -9.56 -8.45 0.28
N THR A 4 -10.15 -7.44 -0.34
CA THR A 4 -11.46 -6.88 0.00
C THR A 4 -12.36 -6.93 -1.23
N GLU A 5 -13.66 -6.77 -1.02
CA GLU A 5 -14.65 -6.76 -2.09
C GLU A 5 -15.12 -5.33 -2.32
N LYS A 6 -15.08 -4.89 -3.58
CA LYS A 6 -15.68 -3.62 -4.00
C LYS A 6 -16.62 -3.86 -5.17
N PRO A 7 -17.79 -3.19 -5.21
CA PRO A 7 -18.68 -3.28 -6.34
C PRO A 7 -18.03 -2.65 -7.58
N SER A 8 -18.18 -3.31 -8.73
CA SER A 8 -17.87 -2.71 -10.03
C SER A 8 -18.92 -1.64 -10.37
N LEU A 9 -18.65 -0.86 -11.44
CA LEU A 9 -19.61 0.09 -12.00
C LEU A 9 -20.96 -0.56 -12.38
N CYS A 10 -20.96 -1.88 -12.62
CA CYS A 10 -22.16 -2.67 -12.93
C CYS A 10 -22.69 -3.47 -11.73
N GLY A 11 -22.23 -3.19 -10.51
CA GLY A 11 -22.72 -3.84 -9.28
C GLY A 11 -22.16 -5.23 -8.98
N ASN A 12 -21.24 -5.75 -9.81
CA ASN A 12 -20.63 -7.06 -9.56
C ASN A 12 -19.53 -6.96 -8.49
N PRO A 13 -19.45 -7.88 -7.52
CA PRO A 13 -18.39 -7.87 -6.51
C PRO A 13 -17.04 -8.20 -7.16
N LEU A 14 -16.08 -7.28 -7.03
CA LEU A 14 -14.71 -7.45 -7.47
C LEU A 14 -13.81 -7.65 -6.26
N ARG A 15 -12.95 -8.67 -6.36
CA ARG A 15 -11.88 -8.91 -5.39
C ARG A 15 -10.73 -7.95 -5.70
N VAL A 16 -10.50 -7.01 -4.79
CA VAL A 16 -9.46 -5.99 -4.91
C VAL A 16 -8.52 -6.04 -3.71
N TYR A 17 -7.31 -5.51 -3.87
CA TYR A 17 -6.40 -5.38 -2.74
C TYR A 17 -6.73 -4.15 -1.89
N ASN A 18 -6.53 -4.26 -0.58
CA ASN A 18 -6.57 -3.11 0.32
C ASN A 18 -5.34 -2.21 0.10
N VAL A 19 -5.42 -1.00 0.66
CA VAL A 19 -4.42 0.05 0.42
C VAL A 19 -3.03 -0.39 0.93
N GLU A 20 -2.97 -1.01 2.11
CA GLU A 20 -1.71 -1.46 2.72
C GLU A 20 -1.01 -2.51 1.87
N ARG A 21 -1.79 -3.46 1.32
CA ARG A 21 -1.26 -4.50 0.43
C ARG A 21 -0.77 -3.91 -0.88
N THR A 22 -1.56 -3.00 -1.46
CA THR A 22 -1.23 -2.31 -2.71
C THR A 22 0.07 -1.52 -2.56
N LEU A 23 0.26 -0.78 -1.47
CA LEU A 23 1.51 -0.05 -1.21
C LEU A 23 2.71 -0.99 -1.10
N CYS A 24 2.57 -2.10 -0.38
CA CYS A 24 3.64 -3.08 -0.27
C CYS A 24 3.98 -3.73 -1.62
N ASP A 25 2.99 -3.99 -2.47
CA ASP A 25 3.20 -4.54 -3.81
C ASP A 25 3.90 -3.55 -4.75
N ILE A 26 3.52 -2.26 -4.72
CA ILE A 26 4.19 -1.21 -5.52
C ILE A 26 5.67 -1.09 -5.12
N VAL A 27 5.99 -1.17 -3.82
CA VAL A 27 7.36 -1.10 -3.29
C VAL A 27 8.16 -2.40 -3.54
N LYS A 28 7.48 -3.53 -3.76
CA LYS A 28 8.10 -4.83 -4.02
C LYS A 28 8.43 -5.07 -5.49
N GLY A 29 7.55 -4.66 -6.41
CA GLY A 29 7.64 -4.98 -7.83
C GLY A 29 8.64 -4.15 -8.65
N LYS A 30 8.66 -4.35 -9.98
CA LYS A 30 9.41 -3.51 -10.93
C LYS A 30 8.97 -2.02 -10.90
N SER A 31 7.80 -1.70 -10.35
CA SER A 31 7.37 -0.32 -10.08
C SER A 31 8.13 0.35 -8.94
N ALA A 32 8.92 -0.39 -8.16
CA ALA A 32 9.70 0.22 -7.09
C ALA A 32 10.85 1.12 -7.59
N TYR A 33 11.10 1.13 -8.91
CA TYR A 33 12.00 2.06 -9.59
C TYR A 33 11.29 3.35 -10.02
N ASP A 34 9.96 3.35 -10.05
CA ASP A 34 9.18 4.52 -10.41
C ASP A 34 8.86 5.35 -9.16
N ILE A 35 9.84 6.16 -8.77
CA ILE A 35 9.71 7.14 -7.67
C ILE A 35 8.51 8.08 -7.90
N GLN A 36 8.15 8.36 -9.16
CA GLN A 36 7.02 9.22 -9.48
C GLN A 36 5.68 8.55 -9.16
N LEU A 37 5.63 7.21 -9.05
CA LEU A 37 4.46 6.48 -8.59
C LEU A 37 4.48 6.24 -7.07
N VAL A 38 5.61 5.78 -6.53
CA VAL A 38 5.72 5.38 -5.11
C VAL A 38 5.54 6.58 -4.18
N THR A 39 6.18 7.71 -4.50
CA THR A 39 6.18 8.89 -3.64
C THR A 39 4.79 9.48 -3.42
N PRO A 40 3.99 9.77 -4.47
CA PRO A 40 2.63 10.28 -4.26
C PRO A 40 1.72 9.24 -3.60
N ALA A 41 1.87 7.94 -3.89
CA ALA A 41 1.08 6.91 -3.22
C ALA A 41 1.36 6.85 -1.71
N MET A 42 2.63 6.89 -1.31
CA MET A 42 3.02 6.93 0.11
C MET A 42 2.57 8.23 0.79
N LYS A 43 2.66 9.38 0.11
CA LYS A 43 2.15 10.66 0.62
C LYS A 43 0.64 10.63 0.82
N ALA A 44 -0.11 10.14 -0.16
CA ALA A 44 -1.56 10.01 -0.08
C ALA A 44 -1.97 9.09 1.08
N TYR A 45 -1.23 8.01 1.32
CA TYR A 45 -1.44 7.16 2.48
C TYR A 45 -1.12 7.84 3.81
N ALA A 46 -0.02 8.60 3.89
CA ALA A 46 0.39 9.29 5.10
C ALA A 46 -0.66 10.33 5.57
N VAL A 47 -1.34 11.00 4.65
CA VAL A 47 -2.42 11.97 4.96
C VAL A 47 -3.80 11.32 5.14
N SER A 48 -3.97 10.05 4.76
CA SER A 48 -5.25 9.36 4.86
C SER A 48 -5.66 9.13 6.32
N ARG A 49 -6.94 9.39 6.62
CA ARG A 49 -7.53 9.11 7.94
C ARG A 49 -7.79 7.63 8.18
N GLU A 50 -7.89 6.84 7.11
CA GLU A 50 -8.17 5.40 7.16
C GLU A 50 -6.89 4.56 7.21
N LYS A 51 -5.72 5.20 7.38
CA LYS A 51 -4.43 4.49 7.39
C LYS A 51 -4.31 3.57 8.61
N ASP A 52 -3.94 2.32 8.36
CA ASP A 52 -3.63 1.33 9.39
C ASP A 52 -2.13 0.97 9.32
N VAL A 53 -1.33 1.72 10.08
CA VAL A 53 0.14 1.56 10.10
C VAL A 53 0.54 0.18 10.60
N ALA A 54 -0.21 -0.39 11.55
CA ALA A 54 0.07 -1.73 12.07
C ALA A 54 -0.10 -2.79 10.98
N LYS A 55 -1.22 -2.76 10.23
CA LYS A 55 -1.42 -3.66 9.08
C LYS A 55 -0.38 -3.46 7.99
N LEU A 56 0.00 -2.22 7.69
CA LEU A 56 1.02 -1.93 6.69
C LEU A 56 2.35 -2.58 7.05
N LEU A 57 2.79 -2.44 8.31
CA LEU A 57 4.04 -3.03 8.79
C LEU A 57 3.97 -4.57 8.83
N GLU A 58 2.84 -5.16 9.24
CA GLU A 58 2.64 -6.61 9.18
C GLU A 58 2.80 -7.13 7.74
N TYR A 59 2.16 -6.45 6.78
CA TYR A 59 2.21 -6.86 5.38
C TYR A 59 3.60 -6.66 4.79
N ALA A 60 4.26 -5.56 5.14
CA ALA A 60 5.60 -5.25 4.69
C ALA A 60 6.62 -6.28 5.21
N GLU A 61 6.45 -6.79 6.42
CA GLU A 61 7.28 -7.85 6.98
C GLU A 61 7.10 -9.17 6.22
N ARG A 62 5.84 -9.59 6.02
CA ARG A 62 5.50 -10.81 5.28
C ARG A 62 5.97 -10.76 3.82
N LEU A 63 5.98 -9.56 3.24
CA LEU A 63 6.42 -9.32 1.87
C LEU A 63 7.91 -9.03 1.72
N ARG A 64 8.66 -8.92 2.83
CA ARG A 64 10.09 -8.56 2.88
C ARG A 64 10.40 -7.19 2.29
N VAL A 65 9.48 -6.24 2.44
CA VAL A 65 9.64 -4.83 2.03
C VAL A 65 9.62 -3.84 3.21
N LYS A 66 9.53 -4.35 4.44
CA LYS A 66 9.57 -3.58 5.70
C LYS A 66 10.61 -2.45 5.73
N PRO A 67 11.91 -2.67 5.44
CA PRO A 67 12.90 -1.59 5.53
C PRO A 67 12.64 -0.44 4.54
N ARG A 68 12.08 -0.74 3.36
CA ARG A 68 11.75 0.29 2.36
C ARG A 68 10.54 1.10 2.81
N ILE A 69 9.49 0.41 3.28
CA ILE A 69 8.28 1.05 3.78
C ILE A 69 8.59 1.96 4.98
N LEU A 70 9.40 1.49 5.93
CA LEU A 70 9.82 2.30 7.08
C LEU A 70 10.52 3.58 6.66
N ARG A 71 11.51 3.49 5.76
CA ARG A 71 12.23 4.68 5.26
C ARG A 71 11.28 5.72 4.65
N TYR A 72 10.26 5.29 3.92
CA TYR A 72 9.26 6.22 3.38
C TYR A 72 8.36 6.81 4.47
N MET A 73 7.96 6.01 5.45
CA MET A 73 7.11 6.48 6.56
C MET A 73 7.87 7.45 7.48
N GLU A 74 9.13 7.21 7.79
CA GLU A 74 9.97 8.10 8.61
C GLU A 74 10.13 9.50 8.02
N VAL A 75 10.07 9.63 6.68
CA VAL A 75 10.22 10.91 5.98
C VAL A 75 8.89 11.66 5.83
N LEU A 76 7.77 10.92 5.83
CA LEU A 76 6.44 11.45 5.50
C LEU A 76 5.53 11.67 6.70
N LEU A 77 5.89 11.13 7.86
CA LEU A 77 5.17 11.25 9.13
C LEU A 77 5.85 12.29 10.02
#